data_AF-A0A7Y3BVQ6-F1
#
_entry.id   AF-A0A7Y3BVQ6-F1
#
_cell.length_a   1.000
_cell.length_b   1.000
_cell.length_c   1.000
_cell.angle_alpha   90.00
_cell.angle_beta   90.00
_cell.angle_gamma   90.00
#
_symmetry.space_group_name_H-M   'P 1'
#
loop_
_entity.id
_entity.type
_entity.pdbx_description
1 polymer ?
#
loop_
_entity_poly.entity_id
_entity_poly.type
_entity_poly.pdbx_seq_one_letter_code
_entity_poly.pdbx_strand_id
1 'polypeptide(L)' 'MPIYLESTVLDYPSIYVNGGKRGFLIEVSTRDLVSALQPILVEMAA' A
#
# COMPACT_ATOMS: atom_id res chain seq x y z
N MET A 1 1.51 12.09 -9.19
CA MET A 1 1.22 10.78 -9.82
C MET A 1 0.08 10.16 -9.02
N PRO A 2 -1.03 9.73 -9.65
CA PRO A 2 -2.10 9.05 -8.92
C PRO A 2 -1.58 7.74 -8.33
N ILE A 3 -1.91 7.48 -7.07
CA ILE A 3 -1.63 6.22 -6.39
C ILE A 3 -2.95 5.47 -6.27
N TYR A 4 -2.97 4.23 -6.73
CA TYR A 4 -4.10 3.34 -6.59
C TYR A 4 -3.77 2.28 -5.54
N LEU A 5 -4.72 1.98 -4.68
CA LEU A 5 -4.57 0.95 -3.65
C LEU A 5 -5.77 0.01 -3.73
N GLU A 6 -5.50 -1.28 -3.83
CA GLU A 6 -6.56 -2.28 -3.74
C GLU A 6 -7.22 -2.23 -2.36
N SER A 7 -8.55 -2.19 -2.32
CA SER A 7 -9.33 -1.98 -1.10
C SER A 7 -9.00 -3.01 -0.01
N THR A 8 -8.84 -4.28 -0.40
CA THR A 8 -8.52 -5.41 0.50
C THR A 8 -7.16 -5.29 1.19
N VAL A 9 -6.26 -4.41 0.71
CA VAL A 9 -5.02 -4.11 1.43
C VAL A 9 -5.31 -3.50 2.80
N LEU A 10 -6.43 -2.78 2.96
CA LEU A 10 -6.82 -2.16 4.24
C LEU A 10 -7.27 -3.17 5.29
N ASP A 11 -7.51 -4.43 4.92
CA ASP A 11 -7.86 -5.50 5.86
C ASP A 11 -6.65 -5.99 6.67
N TYR A 12 -5.44 -5.61 6.26
CA TYR A 12 -4.20 -5.95 6.94
C TYR A 12 -3.70 -4.78 7.81
N PRO A 13 -3.13 -5.03 8.99
CA PRO A 13 -2.55 -3.97 9.83
C PRO A 13 -1.28 -3.35 9.21
N SER A 14 -0.53 -4.15 8.47
CA SER A 14 0.69 -3.76 7.76
C SER A 14 0.87 -4.55 6.47
N ILE A 15 1.65 -3.99 5.54
CA ILE A 15 2.09 -4.65 4.31
C ILE A 15 3.59 -4.44 4.10
N TYR A 16 4.20 -5.29 3.28
CA TYR A 16 5.56 -5.10 2.81
C TYR A 16 5.56 -4.50 1.40
N VAL A 17 6.29 -3.40 1.23
CA VAL A 17 6.50 -2.74 -0.07
C VAL A 17 7.98 -2.72 -0.43
N ASN A 18 8.28 -2.56 -1.72
CA ASN A 18 9.66 -2.39 -2.15
C ASN A 18 10.23 -1.05 -1.64
N GLY A 19 11.39 -1.09 -0.99
CA GLY A 19 12.05 0.10 -0.42
C GLY A 19 12.92 0.89 -1.41
N GLY A 20 12.82 0.64 -2.72
CA GLY A 20 13.57 1.35 -3.76
C GLY A 20 14.98 0.81 -4.04
N LYS A 21 15.37 -0.31 -3.43
CA LYS A 21 16.66 -0.99 -3.67
C LYS A 21 16.48 -2.50 -3.71
N ARG A 22 17.31 -3.19 -4.52
CA ARG A 22 17.32 -4.66 -4.58
C ARG A 22 17.60 -5.26 -3.19
N GLY A 23 16.73 -6.17 -2.77
CA GLY A 23 16.83 -6.86 -1.48
C GLY A 23 16.38 -6.02 -0.28
N PHE A 24 15.65 -4.91 -0.49
CA PHE A 24 15.16 -4.07 0.59
C PHE A 24 13.63 -3.95 0.56
N LEU A 25 12.98 -4.52 1.57
CA LEU A 25 11.56 -4.42 1.82
C LEU A 25 11.33 -3.55 3.06
N ILE A 26 10.22 -2.83 3.08
CA ILE A 26 9.80 -2.00 4.20
C ILE A 26 8.43 -2.50 4.64
N GLU A 27 8.28 -2.79 5.93
CA GLU A 27 6.97 -2.95 6.55
C GLU A 27 6.37 -1.57 6.79
N VAL A 28 5.14 -1.38 6.34
CA VAL A 28 4.39 -0.13 6.48
C VAL A 28 3.01 -0.44 7.04
N SER A 29 2.59 0.34 8.04
CA SER A 29 1.19 0.32 8.48
C SER A 29 0.28 0.79 7.36
N THR A 30 -0.81 0.07 7.12
CA THR A 30 -1.80 0.44 6.09
C THR A 30 -2.48 1.77 6.43
N ARG A 31 -2.62 2.11 7.72
CA ARG A 31 -3.09 3.41 8.18
C ARG A 31 -2.16 4.55 7.78
N ASP A 32 -0.86 4.39 8.05
CA ASP A 32 0.14 5.41 7.74
C ASP A 32 0.30 5.58 6.22
N LEU A 33 0.21 4.47 5.46
CA LEU A 33 0.19 4.47 4.01
C LEU A 33 -0.94 5.34 3.45
N VAL A 34 -2.17 5.14 3.94
CA VAL A 34 -3.35 5.92 3.48
C VAL A 34 -3.18 7.39 3.83
N SER A 35 -2.72 7.70 5.04
CA SER A 35 -2.50 9.09 5.47
C SER A 35 -1.43 9.80 4.63
N ALA A 36 -0.36 9.10 4.27
CA ALA A 36 0.77 9.68 3.55
C ALA A 36 0.50 9.80 2.04
N LEU A 37 -0.14 8.80 1.44
CA LEU A 37 -0.27 8.70 -0.02
C LEU A 37 -1.63 9.14 -0.55
N GLN A 38 -2.66 9.20 0.30
CA GLN A 38 -4.04 9.54 -0.08
C GLN A 38 -4.49 8.79 -1.36
N PRO A 39 -4.41 7.45 -1.38
CA PRO A 39 -4.64 6.67 -2.59
C PRO A 39 -6.09 6.68 -3.04
N ILE A 40 -6.30 6.45 -4.33
CA ILE A 40 -7.60 6.10 -4.90
C ILE A 40 -7.82 4.62 -4.64
N LEU A 41 -8.82 4.29 -3.82
CA LEU A 41 -9.19 2.89 -3.57
C LEU A 41 -9.85 2.30 -4.82
N VAL A 42 -9.45 1.08 -5.14
CA VAL A 42 -9.95 0.32 -6.29
C VAL A 42 -10.31 -1.11 -5.87
N GLU A 43 -11.20 -1.71 -6.65
CA GLU A 43 -11.52 -3.14 -6.61
C GLU A 43 -11.01 -3.74 -7.91
N MET A 44 -10.10 -4.71 -7.84
CA MET A 44 -9.56 -5.40 -9.01
C MET A 44 -10.35 -6.68 -9.30
N ALA A 45 -10.49 -7.02 -10.59
CA ALA A 45 -11.14 -8.26 -10.99
C ALA A 45 -10.31 -9.49 -10.56
N ALA A 46 -11.00 -10.57 -10.20
CA ALA A 46 -10.40 -11.88 -9.90
C ALA A 46 -9.83 -12.56 -11.16
#